data_AF-A0A9K3D0V2-F1
#
_entry.id   AF-A0A9K3D0V2-F1
#
_cell.length_a   1.000
_cell.length_b   1.000
_cell.length_c   1.000
_cell.angle_alpha   90.00
_cell.angle_beta   90.00
_cell.angle_gamma   90.00
#
_symmetry.space_group_name_H-M   'P 1'
#
loop_
_entity.id
_entity.type
_entity.pdbx_description
1 polymer ?
#
loop_
_entity_poly.entity_id
_entity_poly.type
_entity_poly.pdbx_seq_one_letter_code
_entity_poly.pdbx_strand_id
1 'polypeptide(L)'
;GPLRDLKAIASNVHGVAQKWGVDLVVGPDKSKGAAALVSERLVPIVLAWAKGESLVEVLKMDPSMFEGTFVRCLRRLAVLLDQMHKALLTIDATELAEAVEESKEAIFRGVVQLDSLYINRETEDDE
;
A
#
# COMPACT_ATOMS: atom_id res chain seq x y z
N GLY A 1 4.15 18.67 -3.88
CA GLY A 1 2.85 18.01 -3.66
C GLY A 1 3.14 16.55 -3.50
N PRO A 2 2.55 15.83 -2.53
CA PRO A 2 3.12 14.59 -2.01
C PRO A 2 3.47 13.55 -3.08
N LEU A 3 2.59 13.36 -4.07
CA LEU A 3 2.80 12.44 -5.18
C LEU A 3 3.99 12.83 -6.08
N ARG A 4 4.12 14.12 -6.40
CA ARG A 4 5.25 14.64 -7.20
C ARG A 4 6.56 14.46 -6.44
N ASP A 5 6.55 14.71 -5.14
CA ASP A 5 7.74 14.68 -4.31
C ASP A 5 8.21 13.22 -4.14
N LEU A 6 7.28 12.27 -3.97
CA LEU A 6 7.59 10.82 -3.94
C LEU A 6 8.14 10.31 -5.29
N LYS A 7 7.57 10.76 -6.41
CA LYS A 7 8.09 10.45 -7.75
C LYS A 7 9.50 11.01 -7.97
N ALA A 8 9.78 12.21 -7.47
CA ALA A 8 11.10 12.81 -7.53
C ALA A 8 12.12 11.98 -6.72
N ILE A 9 11.76 11.51 -5.52
CA ILE A 9 12.60 10.63 -4.71
C ILE A 9 12.92 9.33 -5.48
N ALA A 10 11.92 8.69 -6.07
CA ALA A 10 12.11 7.47 -6.85
C ALA A 10 13.07 7.68 -8.04
N SER A 11 12.90 8.77 -8.79
CA SER A 11 13.78 9.13 -9.90
C SER A 11 15.21 9.43 -9.44
N ASN A 12 15.38 10.12 -8.32
CA ASN A 12 16.70 10.44 -7.75
C ASN A 12 17.43 9.17 -7.33
N VAL A 13 16.76 8.25 -6.61
CA VAL A 13 17.33 6.95 -6.21
C VAL A 13 17.76 6.15 -7.44
N HIS A 14 16.93 6.13 -8.49
CA HIS A 14 17.26 5.44 -9.74
C HIS A 14 18.47 6.05 -10.45
N GLY A 15 18.54 7.39 -10.55
CA GLY A 15 19.69 8.07 -11.15
C GLY A 15 21.00 7.81 -10.41
N VAL A 16 20.95 7.75 -9.08
CA VAL A 16 22.11 7.36 -8.27
C VAL A 16 22.49 5.90 -8.53
N ALA A 17 21.54 4.97 -8.54
CA ALA A 17 21.81 3.56 -8.80
C ALA A 17 22.47 3.34 -10.17
N GLN A 18 21.97 4.00 -11.22
CA GLN A 18 22.55 3.95 -12.56
C GLN A 18 23.98 4.49 -12.60
N LYS A 19 24.27 5.59 -11.88
CA LYS A 19 25.63 6.14 -11.77
C LYS A 19 26.64 5.12 -11.25
N TRP A 20 26.20 4.20 -10.40
CA TRP A 20 27.04 3.14 -9.81
C TRP A 20 26.91 1.80 -10.53
N GLY A 21 26.29 1.76 -11.71
CA GLY A 21 26.16 0.55 -12.52
C GLY A 21 25.17 -0.48 -11.95
N VAL A 22 24.28 -0.08 -11.04
CA VAL A 22 23.24 -0.95 -10.47
C VAL A 22 21.99 -0.88 -11.33
N ASP A 23 21.64 -1.99 -11.99
CA ASP A 23 20.40 -2.10 -12.78
C ASP A 23 19.21 -2.39 -11.85
N LEU A 24 18.44 -1.35 -11.54
CA LEU A 24 17.20 -1.48 -10.77
C LEU A 24 16.04 -1.87 -11.69
N VAL A 25 15.30 -2.91 -11.30
CA VAL A 25 14.04 -3.28 -11.97
C VAL A 25 12.96 -2.25 -11.63
N VAL A 26 12.71 -1.31 -12.55
CA VAL A 26 11.75 -0.20 -12.40
C VAL A 26 10.31 -0.56 -12.82
N GLY A 27 9.87 -1.77 -12.45
CA GLY A 27 8.54 -2.29 -12.78
C GLY A 27 8.50 -3.04 -14.13
N PRO A 28 7.29 -3.46 -14.57
CA PRO A 28 7.14 -4.33 -15.75
C PRO A 28 7.47 -3.61 -17.07
N ASP A 29 7.36 -2.28 -17.09
CA ASP A 29 7.63 -1.45 -18.27
C ASP A 29 8.86 -0.57 -18.02
N LYS A 30 10.03 -1.06 -18.51
CA LYS A 30 11.31 -0.35 -18.37
C LYS A 30 11.31 1.04 -19.00
N SER A 31 10.39 1.32 -19.93
CA SER A 31 10.31 2.63 -20.61
C SER A 31 9.77 3.75 -19.74
N LYS A 32 9.01 3.41 -18.68
CA LYS A 32 8.31 4.41 -17.84
C LYS A 32 9.13 4.92 -16.66
N GLY A 33 10.33 4.38 -16.44
CA GLY A 33 11.27 4.81 -15.41
C GLY A 33 10.74 4.63 -13.97
N ALA A 34 11.54 5.05 -12.99
CA ALA A 34 11.23 4.84 -11.57
C ALA A 34 9.99 5.59 -11.08
N ALA A 35 9.62 6.71 -11.70
CA ALA A 35 8.41 7.46 -11.35
C ALA A 35 7.12 6.65 -11.57
N ALA A 36 7.15 5.63 -12.43
CA ALA A 36 6.01 4.76 -12.70
C ALA A 36 5.73 3.76 -11.57
N LEU A 37 6.68 3.55 -10.65
CA LEU A 37 6.48 2.74 -9.46
C LEU A 37 5.41 3.35 -8.53
N VAL A 38 5.24 4.67 -8.59
CA VAL A 38 4.26 5.41 -7.80
C VAL A 38 3.00 5.62 -8.64
N SER A 39 1.99 4.80 -8.39
CA SER A 39 0.71 4.85 -9.12
C SER A 39 -0.07 6.11 -8.74
N GLU A 40 -0.44 6.93 -9.72
CA GLU A 40 -1.37 8.04 -9.50
C GLU A 40 -2.82 7.57 -9.48
N ARG A 41 -3.09 6.51 -10.25
CA ARG A 41 -4.42 5.92 -10.47
C ARG A 41 -5.05 5.38 -9.19
N LEU A 42 -4.25 4.75 -8.32
CA LEU A 42 -4.76 4.07 -7.13
C LEU A 42 -4.95 5.01 -5.93
N VAL A 43 -4.27 6.16 -5.89
CA VAL A 43 -4.30 7.09 -4.74
C VAL A 43 -5.72 7.56 -4.39
N PRO A 44 -6.53 8.10 -5.34
CA PRO A 44 -7.86 8.57 -5.00
C PRO A 44 -8.82 7.44 -4.58
N ILE A 45 -8.63 6.24 -5.15
CA ILE A 45 -9.44 5.04 -4.90
C ILE A 45 -9.20 4.53 -3.47
N VAL A 46 -7.94 4.43 -3.05
CA VAL A 46 -7.59 4.04 -1.68
C VAL A 46 -8.01 5.10 -0.67
N LEU A 47 -7.94 6.39 -1.03
CA LEU A 47 -8.42 7.47 -0.15
C LEU A 47 -9.93 7.42 0.06
N ALA A 48 -10.71 7.17 -0.99
CA ALA A 48 -12.16 6.95 -0.90
C ALA A 48 -12.49 5.77 0.04
N TRP A 49 -11.76 4.66 -0.11
CA TRP A 49 -11.86 3.52 0.80
C TRP A 49 -11.51 3.88 2.25
N ALA A 50 -10.40 4.60 2.50
CA ALA A 50 -10.02 5.01 3.85
C ALA A 50 -11.07 5.93 4.51
N LYS A 51 -11.82 6.70 3.70
CA LYS A 51 -12.94 7.55 4.17
C LYS A 51 -14.24 6.80 4.44
N GLY A 52 -14.28 5.48 4.21
CA GLY A 52 -15.43 4.64 4.53
C GLY A 52 -16.34 4.28 3.36
N GLU A 53 -16.01 4.67 2.12
CA GLU A 53 -16.83 4.29 0.95
C GLU A 53 -16.92 2.77 0.78
N SER A 54 -18.07 2.28 0.30
CA SER A 54 -18.28 0.86 0.09
C SER A 54 -17.39 0.32 -1.04
N LEU A 55 -17.06 -0.97 -1.01
CA LEU A 55 -16.24 -1.60 -2.05
C LEU A 55 -16.84 -1.37 -3.45
N VAL A 56 -18.17 -1.40 -3.54
CA VAL A 56 -18.91 -1.18 -4.79
C VAL A 56 -18.72 0.24 -5.32
N GLU A 57 -18.71 1.26 -4.45
CA GLU A 57 -18.47 2.66 -4.86
C GLU A 57 -17.03 2.84 -5.34
N VAL A 58 -16.08 2.32 -4.59
CA VAL A 58 -14.66 2.45 -4.90
C VAL A 58 -14.28 1.75 -6.21
N LEU A 59 -14.87 0.59 -6.51
CA LEU A 59 -14.67 -0.12 -7.78
C LEU A 59 -15.32 0.59 -8.98
N LYS A 60 -16.37 1.38 -8.78
CA LYS A 60 -16.97 2.18 -9.87
C LYS A 60 -16.07 3.33 -10.32
N MET A 61 -15.16 3.81 -9.45
CA MET A 61 -14.17 4.82 -9.82
C MET A 61 -13.21 4.32 -10.90
N ASP A 62 -13.07 3.00 -11.04
CA ASP A 62 -12.18 2.36 -12.00
C ASP A 62 -12.72 1.02 -12.52
N PRO A 63 -13.49 1.06 -13.63
CA PRO A 63 -14.11 -0.13 -14.20
C PRO A 63 -13.12 -1.21 -14.67
N SER A 64 -11.83 -0.87 -14.82
CA SER A 64 -10.80 -1.82 -15.28
C SER A 64 -10.13 -2.58 -14.14
N MET A 65 -10.44 -2.25 -12.89
CA MET A 65 -9.82 -2.86 -11.72
C MET A 65 -10.62 -4.06 -11.23
N PHE A 66 -9.99 -5.23 -11.22
CA PHE A 66 -10.56 -6.42 -10.60
C PHE A 66 -10.57 -6.31 -9.07
N GLU A 67 -11.65 -6.79 -8.45
CA GLU A 67 -11.91 -6.71 -7.01
C GLU A 67 -10.83 -7.41 -6.20
N GLY A 68 -10.47 -8.63 -6.62
CA GLY A 68 -9.41 -9.39 -5.97
C GLY A 68 -8.04 -8.69 -6.05
N THR A 69 -7.78 -7.93 -7.12
CA THR A 69 -6.55 -7.14 -7.23
C THR A 69 -6.56 -5.97 -6.25
N PHE A 70 -7.70 -5.29 -6.10
CA PHE A 70 -7.88 -4.23 -5.13
C PHE A 70 -7.72 -4.72 -3.68
N VAL A 71 -8.41 -5.81 -3.32
CA VAL A 71 -8.33 -6.39 -1.96
C VAL A 71 -6.89 -6.84 -1.64
N ARG A 72 -6.21 -7.51 -2.58
CA ARG A 72 -4.78 -7.87 -2.39
C ARG A 72 -3.88 -6.64 -2.25
N CYS A 73 -4.16 -5.57 -2.99
CA CYS A 73 -3.43 -4.32 -2.88
C CYS A 73 -3.59 -3.69 -1.48
N LEU A 74 -4.81 -3.65 -0.95
CA LEU A 74 -5.08 -3.14 0.39
C LEU A 74 -4.41 -3.97 1.49
N ARG A 75 -4.44 -5.32 1.39
CA ARG A 75 -3.74 -6.18 2.35
C ARG A 75 -2.23 -5.94 2.32
N ARG A 76 -1.62 -5.80 1.13
CA ARG A 76 -0.20 -5.45 0.99
C ARG A 76 0.12 -4.07 1.56
N LEU A 77 -0.79 -3.11 1.39
CA LEU A 77 -0.65 -1.78 1.97
C LEU A 77 -0.73 -1.81 3.49
N ALA A 78 -1.65 -2.59 4.08
CA ALA A 78 -1.75 -2.75 5.53
C ALA A 78 -0.46 -3.33 6.13
N VAL A 79 0.15 -4.33 5.46
CA VAL A 79 1.46 -4.87 5.87
C VAL A 79 2.56 -3.81 5.75
N LEU A 80 2.55 -2.99 4.69
CA LEU A 80 3.52 -1.89 4.54
C LEU A 80 3.37 -0.84 5.65
N LEU A 81 2.15 -0.47 6.02
CA LEU A 81 1.90 0.47 7.12
C LEU A 81 2.42 -0.09 8.45
N ASP A 82 2.23 -1.40 8.71
CA ASP A 82 2.78 -2.06 9.90
C ASP A 82 4.31 -2.03 9.94
N GLN A 83 4.97 -2.22 8.78
CA GLN A 83 6.41 -2.08 8.64
C GLN A 83 6.88 -0.64 8.86
N MET A 84 6.11 0.35 8.36
CA MET A 84 6.39 1.76 8.56
C MET A 84 6.22 2.16 10.04
N HIS A 85 5.16 1.71 10.70
CA HIS A 85 4.94 1.93 12.13
C HIS A 85 6.14 1.46 12.95
N LYS A 86 6.61 0.22 12.72
CA LYS A 86 7.82 -0.31 13.36
C LYS A 86 9.06 0.53 13.09
N ALA A 87 9.28 0.94 11.84
CA ALA A 87 10.42 1.79 11.49
C ALA A 87 10.36 3.18 12.17
N LEU A 88 9.17 3.76 12.30
CA LEU A 88 8.97 5.05 12.96
C LEU A 88 9.23 4.99 14.46
N LEU A 89 8.83 3.89 15.12
CA LEU A 89 9.18 3.66 16.51
C LEU A 89 10.70 3.55 16.72
N THR A 90 11.45 3.00 15.76
CA THR A 90 12.92 2.91 15.89
C THR A 90 13.65 4.26 15.80
N ILE A 91 13.00 5.29 15.27
CA ILE A 91 13.54 6.65 15.16
C ILE A 91 12.91 7.62 16.17
N ASP A 92 12.16 7.09 17.16
CA ASP A 92 11.41 7.84 18.18
C ASP A 92 10.40 8.87 17.62
N ALA A 93 9.86 8.62 16.42
CA ALA A 93 8.84 9.47 15.80
C ALA A 93 7.43 9.01 16.16
N THR A 94 7.04 9.15 17.43
CA THR A 94 5.80 8.57 17.99
C THR A 94 4.52 9.14 17.37
N GLU A 95 4.44 10.46 17.16
CA GLU A 95 3.26 11.10 16.55
C GLU A 95 3.00 10.57 15.13
N LEU A 96 4.07 10.36 14.36
CA LEU A 96 3.94 9.82 13.00
C LEU A 96 3.63 8.32 13.02
N ALA A 97 4.12 7.59 14.04
CA ALA A 97 3.79 6.18 14.23
C ALA A 97 2.27 6.03 14.50
N GLU A 98 1.71 6.82 15.41
CA GLU A 98 0.27 6.82 15.72
C GLU A 98 -0.56 7.12 14.46
N ALA A 99 -0.19 8.14 13.68
CA ALA A 99 -0.89 8.47 12.43
C ALA A 99 -0.85 7.33 11.38
N VAL A 100 0.23 6.54 11.35
CA VAL A 100 0.35 5.37 10.45
C VAL A 100 -0.53 4.22 10.93
N GLU A 101 -0.65 4.00 12.23
CA GLU A 101 -1.54 2.97 12.78
C GLU A 101 -3.01 3.34 12.54
N GLU A 102 -3.42 4.59 12.76
CA GLU A 102 -4.76 5.09 12.42
C GLU A 102 -5.08 4.90 10.93
N SER A 103 -4.09 5.17 10.06
CA SER A 103 -4.23 4.98 8.62
C SER A 103 -4.44 3.50 8.25
N LYS A 104 -3.82 2.57 8.99
CA LYS A 104 -3.98 1.12 8.80
C LYS A 104 -5.37 0.67 9.23
N GLU A 105 -5.86 1.13 10.37
CA GLU A 105 -7.22 0.83 10.84
C GLU A 105 -8.29 1.31 9.83
N ALA A 106 -8.10 2.50 9.24
CA ALA A 106 -9.02 3.05 8.25
C ALA A 106 -9.13 2.17 6.97
N ILE A 107 -8.05 1.50 6.57
CA ILE A 107 -8.04 0.64 5.37
C ILE A 107 -8.33 -0.83 5.66
N PHE A 108 -8.02 -1.32 6.86
CA PHE A 108 -8.11 -2.74 7.23
C PHE A 108 -9.50 -3.10 7.75
N ARG A 109 -10.52 -2.94 6.89
CA ARG A 109 -11.93 -3.14 7.23
C ARG A 109 -12.67 -4.02 6.23
N GLY A 110 -13.84 -4.52 6.61
CA GLY A 110 -14.73 -5.29 5.73
C GLY A 110 -14.05 -6.52 5.11
N VAL A 111 -14.17 -6.70 3.80
CA VAL A 111 -13.61 -7.85 3.07
C VAL A 111 -12.08 -7.97 3.18
N VAL A 112 -11.39 -6.86 3.49
CA VAL A 112 -9.93 -6.85 3.63
C VAL A 112 -9.48 -7.61 4.89
N GLN A 113 -10.30 -7.60 5.94
CA GLN A 113 -10.02 -8.22 7.24
C GLN A 113 -10.41 -9.72 7.30
N LEU A 114 -11.22 -10.21 6.35
CA LEU A 114 -11.70 -11.59 6.38
C LEU A 114 -10.56 -12.61 6.23
N ASP A 115 -10.57 -13.66 7.04
CA ASP A 115 -9.60 -14.73 6.92
C ASP A 115 -9.96 -15.72 5.80
N SER A 116 -9.00 -16.57 5.48
CA SER A 116 -9.21 -17.70 4.57
C SER A 116 -10.22 -18.67 5.19
N LEU A 117 -11.12 -19.22 4.37
CA LEU A 117 -12.05 -20.28 4.78
C LEU A 117 -11.33 -21.59 5.21
N TYR A 118 -10.04 -21.71 4.92
CA TYR A 118 -9.22 -22.84 5.36
C TYR A 118 -8.68 -22.68 6.78
N ILE A 119 -8.79 -21.48 7.36
CA ILE A 119 -8.34 -21.21 8.73
C ILE A 119 -9.60 -21.18 9.60
N ASN A 120 -9.93 -22.32 10.19
CA ASN A 120 -10.96 -22.39 11.22
C ASN A 120 -10.36 -21.85 12.52
N ARG A 121 -10.93 -20.79 13.09
CA ARG A 121 -10.51 -20.28 14.40
C ARG A 121 -10.89 -21.20 15.58
N GLU A 122 -11.47 -22.37 15.30
CA GLU A 122 -11.94 -23.34 16.29
C GLU A 122 -10.87 -24.37 16.71
N THR A 123 -9.64 -24.30 16.19
CA THR A 123 -8.60 -25.30 16.50
C THR A 123 -7.64 -24.89 17.63
N GLU A 124 -7.96 -23.87 18.43
CA GLU A 124 -7.13 -23.43 19.57
C GLU A 124 -7.62 -23.94 20.94
N ASP A 125 -8.69 -24.75 21.01
CA ASP A 125 -9.23 -25.27 22.29
C ASP A 125 -8.90 -26.76 22.58
N ASP A 126 -8.13 -27.43 21.71
CA ASP A 126 -7.71 -28.82 21.91
C ASP A 126 -6.17 -28.93 22.05
N GLU A 127 -5.61 -28.40 23.14
CA GLU A 127 -4.34 -28.87 23.75
C GLU A 127 -4.15 -28.39 25.20
#